data_AF-A0A2W2F215-F1
#
_entry.id   AF-A0A2W2F215-F1
#
_cell.length_a   1.000
_cell.length_b   1.000
_cell.length_c   1.000
_cell.angle_alpha   90.00
_cell.angle_beta   90.00
_cell.angle_gamma   90.00
#
_symmetry.space_group_name_H-M   'P 1'
#
loop_
_entity.id
_entity.type
_entity.pdbx_description
1 polymer ?
#
loop_
_entity_poly.entity_id
_entity_poly.type
_entity_poly.pdbx_seq_one_letter_code
_entity_poly.pdbx_strand_id
1 'polypeptide(L)'
;MSAALAMALVLSGCTTPQKPPVDRTPLPTVAAPPYLCDHIPLRAVELMTGVRQPIARGDFDLSFGEGVGIGGCAIYQPTGDKKKLLDVDLTPEGGEEWVRAQIKAGDKPLPEIVPGGIGFYTQGGTVEADKTMAGAVLVRGKAQLFVGMSRGLEGRDNAADVIALMKLIAPKLITDATAPRKKKG
;
A
#
# COMPACT_ATOMS: atom_id res chain seq x y z
N MET A 1 -3.13 46.46 60.45
CA MET A 1 -2.08 45.63 59.81
C MET A 1 -2.75 44.33 59.40
N SER A 2 -3.02 44.14 58.10
CA SER A 2 -3.58 42.89 57.58
C SER A 2 -2.67 42.39 56.47
N ALA A 3 -2.03 41.24 56.71
CA ALA A 3 -1.11 40.59 55.80
C ALA A 3 -1.89 39.82 54.72
N ALA A 4 -1.61 40.12 53.45
CA ALA A 4 -2.12 39.35 52.31
C ALA A 4 -1.18 38.16 52.06
N LEU A 5 -1.70 36.94 52.20
CA LEU A 5 -1.04 35.71 51.81
C LEU A 5 -1.22 35.50 50.29
N ALA A 6 -0.16 35.67 49.51
CA ALA A 6 -0.15 35.37 48.08
C ALA A 6 0.22 33.89 47.88
N MET A 7 -0.75 33.06 47.48
CA MET A 7 -0.51 31.68 47.03
C MET A 7 0.09 31.70 45.62
N ALA A 8 1.35 31.30 45.51
CA ALA A 8 2.00 31.05 44.23
C ALA A 8 1.56 29.69 43.66
N LEU A 9 0.64 29.71 42.68
CA LEU A 9 0.29 28.55 41.86
C LEU A 9 1.41 28.29 40.84
N VAL A 10 2.26 27.31 41.13
CA VAL A 10 3.26 26.81 40.18
C VAL A 10 2.54 25.92 39.17
N LEU A 11 2.13 26.51 38.04
CA LEU A 11 1.62 25.79 36.88
C LEU A 11 2.78 24.98 36.28
N SER A 12 2.88 23.70 36.65
CA SER A 12 3.73 22.73 35.98
C SER A 12 3.17 22.47 34.58
N GLY A 13 3.65 23.25 33.61
CA GLY A 13 3.33 23.06 32.20
C GLY A 13 3.84 21.69 31.74
N CYS A 14 2.92 20.72 31.64
CA CYS A 14 3.20 19.44 30.98
C CYS A 14 3.43 19.72 29.49
N THR A 15 4.69 19.88 29.09
CA THR A 15 5.09 19.84 27.69
C THR A 15 4.88 18.42 27.20
N THR A 16 3.69 18.15 26.66
CA THR A 16 3.44 16.91 25.92
C THR A 16 4.49 16.84 24.81
N PRO A 17 5.34 15.80 24.75
CA PRO A 17 6.32 15.67 23.70
C PRO A 17 5.60 15.73 22.36
N GLN A 18 5.92 16.75 21.57
CA GLN A 18 5.35 16.93 20.24
C GLN A 18 5.74 15.69 19.44
N LYS A 19 4.76 14.91 18.95
CA LYS A 19 5.03 13.77 18.07
C LYS A 19 5.96 14.25 16.94
N PRO A 20 7.01 13.50 16.57
CA PRO A 20 7.87 13.87 15.46
C PRO A 20 7.04 14.21 14.22
N PRO A 21 7.46 15.20 13.41
CA PRO A 21 6.77 15.52 12.18
C PRO A 21 6.61 14.27 11.30
N VAL A 22 5.40 14.08 10.75
CA VAL A 22 5.12 12.99 9.82
C VAL A 22 5.99 13.16 8.58
N ASP A 23 6.72 12.11 8.20
CA ASP A 23 7.46 12.09 6.93
C ASP A 23 6.44 12.08 5.78
N ARG A 24 6.37 13.21 5.05
CA ARG A 24 5.48 13.42 3.89
C ARG A 24 6.23 13.30 2.56
N THR A 25 7.45 12.76 2.57
CA THR A 25 8.18 12.47 1.34
C THR A 25 7.29 11.61 0.42
N PRO A 26 7.11 11.97 -0.86
CA PRO A 26 6.44 11.11 -1.83
C PRO A 26 7.09 9.73 -1.88
N LEU A 27 6.33 8.70 -2.22
CA LEU A 27 6.94 7.41 -2.49
C LEU A 27 7.94 7.52 -3.66
N PRO A 28 8.97 6.67 -3.69
CA PRO A 28 9.88 6.62 -4.84
C PRO A 28 9.10 6.48 -6.15
N THR A 29 9.64 7.02 -7.24
CA THR A 29 9.08 6.85 -8.59
C THR A 29 9.66 5.63 -9.30
N VAL A 30 10.73 5.04 -8.76
CA VAL A 30 11.41 3.87 -9.29
C VAL A 30 11.51 2.80 -8.20
N ALA A 31 11.14 1.57 -8.54
CA ALA A 31 11.22 0.43 -7.63
C ALA A 31 12.67 -0.02 -7.47
N ALA A 32 13.27 0.22 -6.31
CA ALA A 32 14.67 -0.11 -6.00
C ALA A 32 14.78 -1.04 -4.77
N PRO A 33 15.84 -1.87 -4.70
CA PRO A 33 16.09 -2.72 -3.54
C PRO A 33 16.41 -1.89 -2.27
N PRO A 34 16.27 -2.49 -1.07
CA PRO A 34 15.85 -3.87 -0.82
C PRO A 34 14.35 -4.09 -1.04
N TYR A 35 13.99 -5.31 -1.43
CA TYR A 35 12.61 -5.72 -1.70
C TYR A 35 12.08 -6.64 -0.61
N LEU A 36 10.77 -6.54 -0.35
CA LEU A 36 9.97 -7.49 0.40
C LEU A 36 9.27 -8.42 -0.61
N CYS A 37 9.30 -9.73 -0.33
CA CYS A 37 8.79 -10.76 -1.24
C CYS A 37 9.30 -10.57 -2.69
N ASP A 38 10.59 -10.22 -2.83
CA ASP A 38 11.33 -9.98 -4.08
C ASP A 38 10.84 -8.83 -5.01
N HIS A 39 9.65 -8.27 -4.77
CA HIS A 39 9.01 -7.32 -5.69
C HIS A 39 8.63 -5.97 -5.06
N ILE A 40 8.38 -5.91 -3.75
CA ILE A 40 7.82 -4.73 -3.11
C ILE A 40 8.93 -3.87 -2.50
N PRO A 41 9.16 -2.61 -2.90
CA PRO A 41 10.23 -1.79 -2.36
C PRO A 41 10.05 -1.53 -0.86
N LEU A 42 11.01 -1.97 -0.03
CA LEU A 42 10.95 -1.80 1.43
C LEU A 42 10.74 -0.34 1.81
N ARG A 43 11.50 0.59 1.18
CA ARG A 43 11.42 2.03 1.51
C ARG A 43 10.03 2.61 1.27
N ALA A 44 9.30 2.14 0.25
CA ALA A 44 7.93 2.58 0.01
C ALA A 44 7.03 2.14 1.17
N VAL A 45 7.12 0.88 1.57
CA VAL A 45 6.34 0.32 2.69
C VAL A 45 6.62 1.05 4.01
N GLU A 46 7.89 1.35 4.31
CA GLU A 46 8.25 2.08 5.52
C GLU A 46 7.69 3.51 5.53
N LEU A 47 7.65 4.19 4.38
CA LEU A 47 7.07 5.53 4.24
C LEU A 47 5.54 5.50 4.41
N MET A 48 4.88 4.54 3.77
CA MET A 48 3.42 4.38 3.80
C MET A 48 2.91 4.07 5.20
N THR A 49 3.62 3.22 5.93
CA THR A 49 3.15 2.66 7.21
C THR A 49 3.77 3.33 8.43
N GLY A 50 4.90 4.01 8.26
CA GLY A 50 5.75 4.51 9.36
C GLY A 50 6.48 3.39 10.13
N VAL A 51 6.33 2.13 9.73
CA VAL A 51 6.93 0.98 10.41
C VAL A 51 8.27 0.65 9.76
N ARG A 52 9.33 0.60 10.57
CA ARG A 52 10.66 0.19 10.13
C ARG A 52 10.80 -1.33 10.19
N GLN A 53 11.52 -1.89 9.23
CA GLN A 53 11.83 -3.33 9.15
C GLN A 53 10.59 -4.23 9.38
N PRO A 54 9.51 -4.06 8.59
CA PRO A 54 8.32 -4.88 8.72
C PRO A 54 8.62 -6.35 8.38
N ILE A 55 7.79 -7.25 8.89
CA ILE A 55 7.85 -8.67 8.54
C ILE A 55 7.04 -8.87 7.27
N ALA A 56 7.63 -9.46 6.24
CA ALA A 56 6.92 -9.83 5.00
C ALA A 56 6.84 -11.35 4.87
N ARG A 57 5.72 -11.84 4.34
CA ARG A 57 5.48 -13.26 4.06
C ARG A 57 4.75 -13.43 2.73
N GLY A 58 5.19 -14.42 1.97
CA GLY A 58 4.63 -14.76 0.67
C GLY A 58 5.64 -14.63 -0.45
N ASP A 59 5.19 -14.98 -1.64
CA ASP A 59 5.95 -15.08 -2.87
C ASP A 59 5.01 -14.91 -4.07
N PHE A 60 5.61 -14.64 -5.24
CA PHE A 60 4.89 -14.53 -6.50
C PHE A 60 5.45 -15.55 -7.49
N ASP A 61 4.57 -16.40 -8.03
CA ASP A 61 4.87 -17.23 -9.19
C ASP A 61 4.37 -16.52 -10.45
N LEU A 62 5.28 -15.78 -11.10
CA LEU A 62 5.00 -15.08 -12.36
C LEU A 62 4.94 -16.01 -13.57
N SER A 63 5.23 -17.30 -13.41
CA SER A 63 5.17 -18.29 -14.50
C SER A 63 3.81 -18.98 -14.61
N PHE A 64 2.98 -18.83 -13.57
CA PHE A 64 1.64 -19.41 -13.52
C PHE A 64 0.74 -18.94 -14.67
N GLY A 65 -0.08 -19.86 -15.19
CA GLY A 65 -1.14 -19.53 -16.16
C GLY A 65 -0.62 -18.85 -17.42
N GLU A 66 0.47 -19.35 -18.00
CA GLU A 66 1.14 -18.76 -19.19
C GLU A 66 1.72 -17.36 -18.97
N GLY A 67 2.07 -17.00 -17.74
CA GLY A 67 2.63 -15.69 -17.41
C GLY A 67 1.61 -14.67 -16.87
N VAL A 68 0.38 -15.12 -16.60
CA VAL A 68 -0.62 -14.33 -15.86
C VAL A 68 -0.15 -14.03 -14.44
N GLY A 69 0.52 -15.02 -13.83
CA GLY A 69 1.06 -14.93 -12.48
C GLY A 69 0.04 -15.16 -11.38
N ILE A 70 0.54 -15.58 -10.23
CA ILE A 70 -0.23 -15.77 -8.99
C ILE A 70 0.67 -15.53 -7.78
N GLY A 71 0.10 -15.16 -6.65
CA GLY A 71 0.79 -15.12 -5.37
C GLY A 71 0.42 -13.89 -4.57
N GLY A 72 1.19 -13.62 -3.51
CA GLY A 72 0.93 -12.47 -2.68
C GLY A 72 2.03 -12.19 -1.69
N CYS A 73 1.98 -11.00 -1.09
CA CYS A 73 2.89 -10.57 -0.05
C CYS A 73 2.13 -9.83 1.04
N ALA A 74 1.99 -10.49 2.18
CA ALA A 74 1.41 -9.90 3.37
C ALA A 74 2.51 -9.32 4.26
N ILE A 75 2.30 -8.07 4.69
CA ILE A 75 3.29 -7.29 5.42
C ILE A 75 2.72 -6.91 6.79
N TYR A 76 3.50 -7.15 7.84
CA TYR A 76 3.07 -7.08 9.23
C TYR A 76 3.99 -6.21 10.08
N GLN A 77 3.45 -5.73 11.21
CA GLN A 77 4.26 -5.11 12.26
C GLN A 77 5.31 -6.10 12.80
N PRO A 78 6.54 -5.65 13.08
CA PRO A 78 7.59 -6.53 13.58
C PRO A 78 7.38 -6.93 15.06
N THR A 79 6.65 -6.11 15.81
CA THR A 79 6.45 -6.24 17.26
C THR A 79 4.97 -6.24 17.63
N GLY A 80 4.67 -6.58 18.88
CA GLY A 80 3.31 -6.68 19.40
C GLY A 80 2.52 -7.80 18.71
N ASP A 81 1.22 -7.54 18.46
CA ASP A 81 0.30 -8.51 17.86
C ASP A 81 0.59 -8.82 16.38
N LYS A 82 1.65 -8.24 15.80
CA LYS A 82 2.02 -8.40 14.39
C LYS A 82 0.86 -8.11 13.44
N LYS A 83 0.15 -7.01 13.70
CA LYS A 83 -1.01 -6.60 12.87
C LYS A 83 -0.60 -6.43 11.41
N LYS A 84 -1.50 -6.80 10.50
CA LYS A 84 -1.31 -6.60 9.06
C LYS A 84 -1.26 -5.09 8.76
N LEU A 85 -0.32 -4.69 7.93
CA LEU A 85 -0.09 -3.31 7.50
C LEU A 85 -0.55 -3.12 6.07
N LEU A 86 -0.13 -4.05 5.21
CA LEU A 86 -0.31 -4.01 3.77
C LEU A 86 -0.46 -5.44 3.25
N ASP A 87 -1.29 -5.60 2.24
CA ASP A 87 -1.52 -6.83 1.50
C ASP A 87 -1.35 -6.52 0.02
N VAL A 88 -0.67 -7.41 -0.70
CA VAL A 88 -0.52 -7.32 -2.14
C VAL A 88 -0.77 -8.68 -2.74
N ASP A 89 -1.81 -8.81 -3.55
CA ASP A 89 -2.23 -10.08 -4.13
C ASP A 89 -2.23 -10.00 -5.65
N LEU A 90 -1.66 -11.01 -6.30
CA LEU A 90 -1.75 -11.25 -7.72
C LEU A 90 -2.60 -12.50 -7.94
N THR A 91 -3.73 -12.36 -8.64
CA THR A 91 -4.62 -13.48 -8.94
C THR A 91 -4.88 -13.63 -10.44
N PRO A 92 -5.09 -14.85 -10.94
CA PRO A 92 -5.39 -15.13 -12.35
C PRO A 92 -6.89 -15.00 -12.68
N GLU A 93 -7.64 -14.28 -11.83
CA GLU A 93 -9.10 -14.17 -11.88
C GLU A 93 -9.57 -12.74 -12.19
N GLY A 94 -8.69 -11.94 -12.80
CA GLY A 94 -9.03 -10.58 -13.21
C GLY A 94 -10.16 -10.54 -14.23
N GLY A 95 -11.03 -9.54 -14.05
CA GLY A 95 -12.17 -9.29 -14.94
C GLY A 95 -12.34 -7.81 -15.22
N GLU A 96 -12.07 -7.39 -16.46
CA GLU A 96 -12.27 -6.00 -16.88
C GLU A 96 -13.72 -5.54 -16.72
N GLU A 97 -14.68 -6.44 -16.99
CA GLU A 97 -16.11 -6.14 -16.84
C GLU A 97 -16.45 -5.76 -15.39
N TRP A 98 -15.93 -6.53 -14.42
CA TRP A 98 -16.11 -6.25 -13.01
C TRP A 98 -15.46 -4.92 -12.60
N VAL A 99 -14.24 -4.63 -13.05
CA VAL A 99 -13.60 -3.32 -12.79
C VAL A 99 -14.41 -2.16 -13.37
N ARG A 100 -14.91 -2.29 -14.61
CA ARG A 100 -15.77 -1.27 -15.22
C ARG A 100 -17.08 -1.10 -14.46
N ALA A 101 -17.65 -2.17 -13.93
CA ALA A 101 -18.84 -2.12 -13.09
C ALA A 101 -18.58 -1.36 -11.78
N GLN A 102 -17.45 -1.57 -11.11
CA GLN A 102 -17.07 -0.82 -9.90
C GLN A 102 -16.90 0.67 -10.18
N ILE A 103 -16.19 1.02 -11.26
CA ILE A 103 -16.04 2.42 -11.67
C ILE A 103 -17.41 3.06 -11.96
N LYS A 104 -18.31 2.33 -12.64
CA LYS A 104 -19.69 2.78 -12.89
C LYS A 104 -20.50 2.93 -11.60
N ALA A 105 -20.23 2.12 -10.58
CA ALA A 105 -20.85 2.19 -9.27
C ALA A 105 -20.34 3.34 -8.38
N GLY A 106 -19.26 4.02 -8.79
CA GLY A 106 -18.76 5.23 -8.14
C GLY A 106 -17.31 5.14 -7.65
N ASP A 107 -16.64 4.00 -7.81
CA ASP A 107 -15.22 3.89 -7.47
C ASP A 107 -14.36 4.77 -8.39
N LYS A 108 -13.29 5.35 -7.83
CA LYS A 108 -12.45 6.29 -8.56
C LYS A 108 -11.51 5.50 -9.48
N PRO A 109 -11.44 5.84 -10.78
CA PRO A 109 -10.57 5.14 -11.72
C PRO A 109 -9.09 5.40 -11.40
N LEU A 110 -8.26 4.37 -11.56
CA LEU A 110 -6.82 4.53 -11.60
C LEU A 110 -6.39 5.22 -12.91
N PRO A 111 -5.28 5.98 -12.91
CA PRO A 111 -4.62 6.29 -14.17
C PRO A 111 -4.16 5.00 -14.86
N GLU A 112 -3.90 5.04 -16.16
CA GLU A 112 -3.26 3.92 -16.83
C GLU A 112 -1.85 3.70 -16.24
N ILE A 113 -1.62 2.52 -15.64
CA ILE A 113 -0.35 2.15 -14.98
C ILE A 113 0.46 1.19 -15.86
N VAL A 114 -0.23 0.24 -16.48
CA VAL A 114 0.33 -0.68 -17.49
C VAL A 114 -0.49 -0.54 -18.77
N PRO A 115 0.10 -0.65 -19.96
CA PRO A 115 -0.63 -0.52 -21.22
C PRO A 115 -1.83 -1.46 -21.31
N GLY A 116 -3.01 -0.91 -21.58
CA GLY A 116 -4.27 -1.66 -21.65
C GLY A 116 -4.78 -2.16 -20.29
N GLY A 117 -4.14 -1.78 -19.19
CA GLY A 117 -4.63 -2.06 -17.85
C GLY A 117 -5.71 -1.07 -17.42
N ILE A 118 -6.72 -1.56 -16.72
CA ILE A 118 -7.77 -0.74 -16.12
C ILE A 118 -7.87 -1.03 -14.63
N GLY A 119 -8.28 -0.06 -13.84
CA GLY A 119 -8.35 -0.26 -12.40
C GLY A 119 -9.09 0.85 -11.68
N PHE A 120 -9.28 0.64 -10.39
CA PHE A 120 -9.91 1.61 -9.50
C PHE A 120 -9.19 1.64 -8.15
N TYR A 121 -9.44 2.68 -7.38
CA TYR A 121 -8.97 2.79 -6.01
C TYR A 121 -10.06 3.28 -5.08
N THR A 122 -9.94 2.87 -3.83
CA THR A 122 -10.88 3.18 -2.76
C THR A 122 -10.16 3.85 -1.61
N GLN A 123 -10.89 4.73 -0.93
CA GLN A 123 -10.47 5.37 0.31
C GLN A 123 -11.67 5.36 1.24
N GLY A 124 -11.51 4.76 2.42
CA GLY A 124 -12.57 4.70 3.41
C GLY A 124 -12.88 3.27 3.87
N GLY A 125 -12.45 2.99 5.10
CA GLY A 125 -12.86 1.86 5.93
C GLY A 125 -12.72 2.26 7.39
N THR A 126 -13.43 1.62 8.31
CA THR A 126 -13.14 1.77 9.74
C THR A 126 -11.74 1.22 10.01
N VAL A 127 -10.96 1.89 10.88
CA VAL A 127 -9.66 1.41 11.36
C VAL A 127 -9.89 0.24 12.33
N GLU A 128 -10.35 -0.88 11.78
CA GLU A 128 -10.30 -2.19 12.42
C GLU A 128 -9.07 -2.92 11.91
N ALA A 129 -8.47 -3.76 12.77
CA ALA A 129 -7.13 -4.31 12.58
C ALA A 129 -6.92 -5.09 11.26
N ASP A 130 -8.00 -5.45 10.56
CA ASP A 130 -7.98 -6.29 9.36
C ASP A 130 -8.81 -5.73 8.19
N LYS A 131 -9.35 -4.50 8.31
CA LYS A 131 -10.09 -3.85 7.21
C LYS A 131 -9.16 -2.98 6.37
N THR A 132 -9.31 -3.07 5.05
CA THR A 132 -8.58 -2.23 4.09
C THR A 132 -9.08 -0.79 4.21
N MET A 133 -8.21 0.12 4.66
CA MET A 133 -8.53 1.56 4.79
C MET A 133 -8.35 2.32 3.47
N ALA A 134 -7.45 1.84 2.63
CA ALA A 134 -7.20 2.31 1.27
C ALA A 134 -6.81 1.12 0.40
N GLY A 135 -7.36 1.05 -0.80
CA GLY A 135 -7.12 -0.08 -1.72
C GLY A 135 -6.96 0.38 -3.16
N ALA A 136 -6.21 -0.38 -3.95
CA ALA A 136 -6.15 -0.22 -5.39
C ALA A 136 -6.23 -1.59 -6.06
N VAL A 137 -7.05 -1.67 -7.11
CA VAL A 137 -7.18 -2.87 -7.95
C VAL A 137 -6.83 -2.50 -9.38
N LEU A 138 -5.96 -3.28 -10.01
CA LEU A 138 -5.55 -3.13 -11.39
C LEU A 138 -5.70 -4.48 -12.09
N VAL A 139 -6.37 -4.50 -13.24
CA VAL A 139 -6.50 -5.69 -14.07
C VAL A 139 -5.93 -5.45 -15.47
N ARG A 140 -5.36 -6.51 -16.06
CA ARG A 140 -4.98 -6.58 -17.47
C ARG A 140 -5.23 -8.01 -17.95
N GLY A 141 -6.23 -8.19 -18.81
CA GLY A 141 -6.71 -9.53 -19.15
C GLY A 141 -7.13 -10.30 -17.89
N LYS A 142 -6.52 -11.46 -17.65
CA LYS A 142 -6.79 -12.30 -16.48
C LYS A 142 -5.95 -11.95 -15.24
N ALA A 143 -4.89 -11.16 -15.39
CA ALA A 143 -4.07 -10.77 -14.25
C ALA A 143 -4.79 -9.67 -13.45
N GLN A 144 -4.99 -9.90 -12.16
CA GLN A 144 -5.49 -8.91 -11.21
C GLN A 144 -4.46 -8.69 -10.11
N LEU A 145 -4.03 -7.44 -9.95
CA LEU A 145 -3.20 -7.01 -8.85
C LEU A 145 -4.02 -6.17 -7.89
N PHE A 146 -4.03 -6.57 -6.63
CA PHE A 146 -4.61 -5.83 -5.53
C PHE A 146 -3.50 -5.30 -4.62
N VAL A 147 -3.65 -4.07 -4.15
CA VAL A 147 -2.86 -3.47 -3.07
C VAL A 147 -3.84 -2.97 -2.02
N GLY A 148 -3.84 -3.60 -0.84
CA GLY A 148 -4.72 -3.27 0.27
C GLY A 148 -3.93 -2.79 1.48
N MET A 149 -4.12 -1.54 1.89
CA MET A 149 -3.52 -1.00 3.11
C MET A 149 -4.51 -1.17 4.27
N SER A 150 -4.12 -1.92 5.29
CA SER A 150 -4.87 -2.04 6.55
C SER A 150 -4.50 -0.93 7.53
N ARG A 151 -3.23 -0.47 7.48
CA ARG A 151 -2.75 0.61 8.37
C ARG A 151 -1.70 1.48 7.67
N GLY A 152 -2.10 2.72 7.40
CA GLY A 152 -1.21 3.79 6.93
C GLY A 152 -0.73 4.71 8.06
N LEU A 153 0.27 5.53 7.75
CA LEU A 153 0.76 6.56 8.64
C LEU A 153 -0.23 7.72 8.73
N GLU A 154 -0.63 8.07 9.95
CA GLU A 154 -1.55 9.18 10.21
C GLU A 154 -1.02 10.49 9.59
N GLY A 155 -1.89 11.24 8.91
CA GLY A 155 -1.53 12.50 8.26
C GLY A 155 -0.89 12.39 6.88
N ARG A 156 -0.78 11.18 6.31
CA ARG A 156 -0.50 10.94 4.88
C ARG A 156 -1.78 10.69 4.08
N ASP A 157 -1.67 10.86 2.77
CA ASP A 157 -2.72 10.45 1.82
C ASP A 157 -2.54 8.98 1.46
N ASN A 158 -3.22 8.11 2.22
CA ASN A 158 -3.12 6.67 2.06
C ASN A 158 -3.63 6.18 0.70
N ALA A 159 -4.57 6.90 0.06
CA ALA A 159 -5.05 6.56 -1.27
C ALA A 159 -3.97 6.87 -2.33
N ALA A 160 -3.35 8.05 -2.26
CA ALA A 160 -2.22 8.39 -3.12
C ALA A 160 -1.05 7.40 -2.94
N ASP A 161 -0.79 6.97 -1.72
CA ASP A 161 0.26 6.01 -1.38
C ASP A 161 0.00 4.62 -1.99
N VAL A 162 -1.21 4.06 -1.91
CA VAL A 162 -1.51 2.77 -2.57
C VAL A 162 -1.44 2.86 -4.09
N ILE A 163 -1.86 3.98 -4.68
CA ILE A 163 -1.73 4.22 -6.13
C ILE A 163 -0.25 4.30 -6.54
N ALA A 164 0.56 5.03 -5.76
CA ALA A 164 1.98 5.16 -6.02
C ALA A 164 2.70 3.82 -5.85
N LEU A 165 2.33 3.00 -4.87
CA LEU A 165 2.85 1.64 -4.75
C LEU A 165 2.44 0.78 -5.94
N MET A 166 1.16 0.82 -6.35
CA MET A 166 0.68 0.10 -7.54
C MET A 166 1.53 0.45 -8.77
N LYS A 167 1.86 1.73 -8.99
CA LYS A 167 2.74 2.17 -10.07
C LYS A 167 4.15 1.58 -10.01
N LEU A 168 4.68 1.35 -8.82
CA LEU A 168 6.01 0.78 -8.62
C LEU A 168 6.07 -0.71 -8.95
N ILE A 169 5.03 -1.47 -8.60
CA ILE A 169 5.06 -2.94 -8.64
C ILE A 169 4.32 -3.53 -9.84
N ALA A 170 3.26 -2.89 -10.32
CA ALA A 170 2.42 -3.43 -11.39
C ALA A 170 3.19 -3.73 -12.69
N PRO A 171 4.12 -2.88 -13.17
CA PRO A 171 4.86 -3.19 -14.40
C PRO A 171 5.72 -4.47 -14.31
N LYS A 172 6.07 -4.91 -13.10
CA LYS A 172 6.82 -6.15 -12.87
C LYS A 172 5.94 -7.36 -12.62
N LEU A 173 4.78 -7.16 -11.98
CA LEU A 173 3.88 -8.24 -11.56
C LEU A 173 2.81 -8.56 -12.62
N ILE A 174 2.29 -7.54 -13.31
CA ILE A 174 1.41 -7.69 -14.48
C ILE A 174 2.28 -7.59 -15.72
N THR A 175 2.83 -8.72 -16.13
CA THR A 175 3.66 -8.79 -17.32
C THR A 175 2.80 -8.83 -18.59
N ASP A 176 3.39 -8.46 -19.72
CA ASP A 176 2.75 -8.63 -21.02
C ASP A 176 2.79 -10.12 -21.40
N ALA A 177 1.82 -10.90 -20.94
CA ALA A 177 1.72 -12.33 -21.24
C ALA A 177 1.61 -12.61 -22.77
N THR A 178 1.25 -11.58 -23.56
CA THR A 178 1.19 -11.62 -25.02
C THR A 178 2.46 -11.12 -25.73
N ALA A 179 3.46 -10.61 -25.02
CA ALA A 179 4.73 -10.26 -25.63
C ALA A 179 5.43 -11.55 -26.10
N PRO A 180 5.85 -11.64 -27.38
CA PRO A 180 6.51 -12.83 -27.89
C PRO A 180 7.73 -13.15 -27.02
N ARG A 181 7.76 -14.36 -26.46
CA ARG A 181 8.95 -14.87 -25.77
C ARG A 181 10.13 -14.71 -26.72
N LYS A 182 11.14 -13.92 -26.34
CA LYS A 182 12.42 -13.92 -27.05
C LYS A 182 12.90 -15.37 -27.11
N LYS A 183 12.82 -16.00 -28.30
CA LYS A 183 13.54 -17.24 -28.56
C LYS A 183 15.01 -16.95 -28.24
N LYS A 184 15.57 -17.65 -27.26
CA LYS A 184 17.03 -17.74 -27.13
C LYS A 184 17.53 -18.38 -28.43
N GLY A 185 18.28 -17.60 -29.21
CA GLY A 185 19.15 -18.12 -30.26
C GLY A 185 20.43 -18.67 -29.64
#